data_AF-A0A843IBN9-F1
#
_entry.id   AF-A0A843IBN9-F1
#
_cell.length_a   1.000
_cell.length_b   1.000
_cell.length_c   1.000
_cell.angle_alpha   90.00
_cell.angle_beta   90.00
_cell.angle_gamma   90.00
#
_symmetry.space_group_name_H-M   'P 1'
#
loop_
_entity.id
_entity.type
_entity.pdbx_description
1 polymer ?
#
loop_
_entity_poly.entity_id
_entity_poly.type
_entity_poly.pdbx_seq_one_letter_code
_entity_poly.pdbx_strand_id
1 'polypeptide(L)'
;MMNKLKGHYCFKQNGRIILEGDNLITFLGESFFLNRAINNHFNPIQYIVLGSSNAQPKKSDINLGNLTVKKRVVTVADLETKQIVLEATFEASEVINTSEIGVVTDEDLLISHDVYEKISNSFLEDSVGDVNVTYTFELTTGSIRKDFNKVVDKSYTYWIAEPSMVVGVTERNTDSGYRCVDSVDAVEVTVGSYYYSRSSKNLYVHTTRNSDPNVENLIIETK
;
A
#
# COMPACT_ATOMS: atom_id res chain seq x y z
N MET A 1 -7.53 -16.58 -7.38
CA MET A 1 -7.96 -15.17 -7.52
C MET A 1 -6.67 -14.36 -7.59
N MET A 2 -6.42 -13.68 -8.71
CA MET A 2 -5.09 -13.16 -9.06
C MET A 2 -4.86 -11.82 -8.35
N ASN A 3 -3.93 -11.76 -7.40
CA ASN A 3 -3.49 -10.52 -6.74
C ASN A 3 -2.96 -9.58 -7.83
N LYS A 4 -3.75 -8.58 -8.23
CA LYS A 4 -3.31 -7.59 -9.21
C LYS A 4 -2.85 -6.36 -8.45
N LEU A 5 -1.63 -6.39 -7.95
CA LEU A 5 -0.91 -5.14 -7.67
C LEU A 5 -0.79 -4.41 -9.00
N LYS A 6 -1.31 -3.18 -9.05
CA LYS A 6 -1.17 -2.31 -10.22
C LYS A 6 -0.33 -1.11 -9.81
N GLY A 7 0.58 -0.73 -10.69
CA GLY A 7 1.28 0.53 -10.58
C GLY A 7 0.83 1.48 -11.68
N HIS A 8 0.75 2.76 -11.34
CA HIS A 8 0.43 3.85 -12.26
C HIS A 8 1.33 5.04 -11.97
N TYR A 9 1.83 5.72 -13.00
CA TYR A 9 2.63 6.93 -12.84
C TYR A 9 2.02 8.09 -13.62
N CYS A 10 2.26 9.31 -13.13
CA CYS A 10 1.78 10.54 -13.75
C CYS A 10 2.82 11.66 -13.56
N PHE A 11 3.18 12.31 -14.66
CA PHE A 11 4.04 13.48 -14.73
C PHE A 11 3.15 14.72 -14.85
N LYS A 12 3.34 15.70 -13.97
CA LYS A 12 2.60 16.96 -13.97
C LYS A 12 3.53 18.16 -13.89
N GLN A 13 3.27 19.18 -14.70
CA GLN A 13 3.92 20.48 -14.63
C GLN A 13 2.84 21.56 -14.60
N ASN A 14 2.98 22.53 -13.71
CA ASN A 14 2.00 23.62 -13.51
C ASN A 14 0.55 23.13 -13.34
N GLY A 15 0.37 21.95 -12.75
CA GLY A 15 -0.94 21.33 -12.53
C GLY A 15 -1.55 20.63 -13.76
N ARG A 16 -0.89 20.61 -14.91
CA ARG A 16 -1.31 19.86 -16.11
C ARG A 16 -0.58 18.53 -16.21
N ILE A 17 -1.30 17.50 -16.66
CA ILE A 17 -0.73 16.18 -16.95
C ILE A 17 0.05 16.27 -18.26
N ILE A 18 1.32 15.88 -18.21
CA ILE A 18 2.20 15.80 -19.37
C ILE A 18 2.20 14.39 -19.95
N LEU A 19 2.26 13.39 -19.07
CA LEU A 19 2.36 11.98 -19.41
C LEU A 19 1.82 11.16 -18.24
N GLU A 20 1.12 10.08 -18.53
CA GLU A 20 0.75 9.08 -17.54
C GLU A 20 0.68 7.70 -18.17
N GLY A 21 0.82 6.66 -17.35
CA GLY A 21 0.85 5.29 -17.82
C GLY A 21 0.84 4.29 -16.68
N ASP A 22 0.62 3.03 -17.05
CA ASP A 22 0.66 1.90 -16.12
C ASP A 22 2.00 1.19 -16.24
N ASN A 23 2.56 0.76 -15.11
CA ASN A 23 3.87 0.09 -15.12
C ASN A 23 3.79 -1.41 -14.90
N LEU A 24 4.81 -2.10 -15.40
CA LEU A 24 5.06 -3.50 -15.08
C LEU A 24 5.67 -3.60 -13.67
N ILE A 25 5.12 -4.51 -12.86
CA ILE A 25 5.76 -4.93 -11.60
C ILE A 25 6.72 -6.08 -11.92
N THR A 26 7.98 -5.95 -11.48
CA THR A 26 9.00 -7.01 -11.68
C THR A 26 8.74 -8.19 -10.75
N PHE A 27 9.36 -9.35 -11.01
CA PHE A 27 9.29 -10.48 -10.08
C PHE A 27 9.89 -10.14 -8.70
N LEU A 28 10.94 -9.32 -8.67
CA LEU A 28 11.49 -8.79 -7.43
C LEU A 28 10.51 -7.85 -6.74
N GLY A 29 9.79 -7.01 -7.49
CA GLY A 29 8.71 -6.18 -6.97
C GLY A 29 7.57 -6.98 -6.37
N GLU A 30 7.09 -8.03 -7.05
CA GLU A 30 6.07 -8.94 -6.51
C GLU A 30 6.54 -9.60 -5.20
N SER A 31 7.78 -10.11 -5.18
CA SER A 31 8.40 -10.69 -3.98
C SER A 31 8.54 -9.67 -2.86
N PHE A 32 8.92 -8.43 -3.19
CA PHE A 32 9.05 -7.32 -2.26
C PHE A 32 7.71 -7.05 -1.56
N PHE A 33 6.63 -6.84 -2.30
CA PHE A 33 5.33 -6.52 -1.72
C PHE A 33 4.78 -7.68 -0.87
N LEU A 34 4.98 -8.93 -1.30
CA LEU A 34 4.57 -10.10 -0.52
C LEU A 34 5.38 -10.27 0.77
N ASN A 35 6.70 -10.18 0.71
CA ASN A 35 7.57 -10.45 1.86
C ASN A 35 7.66 -9.28 2.84
N ARG A 36 7.57 -8.03 2.36
CA ARG A 36 7.51 -6.85 3.22
C ARG A 36 6.22 -6.87 4.06
N ALA A 37 5.10 -7.33 3.49
CA ALA A 37 3.85 -7.50 4.23
C ALA A 37 3.96 -8.51 5.40
N ILE A 38 4.79 -9.55 5.26
CA ILE A 38 4.92 -10.62 6.26
C ILE A 38 5.95 -10.25 7.33
N ASN A 39 7.15 -9.82 6.94
CA ASN A 39 8.32 -9.76 7.84
C ASN A 39 9.11 -8.45 7.79
N ASN A 40 8.65 -7.42 7.04
CA ASN A 40 9.44 -6.20 6.77
C ASN A 40 10.86 -6.49 6.22
N HIS A 41 11.06 -7.62 5.54
CA HIS A 41 12.38 -8.13 5.17
C HIS A 41 13.15 -7.25 4.17
N PHE A 42 12.46 -6.38 3.44
CA PHE A 42 13.05 -5.46 2.47
C PHE A 42 12.84 -4.02 2.89
N ASN A 43 13.83 -3.14 2.67
CA ASN A 43 13.72 -1.72 2.95
C ASN A 43 12.62 -1.05 2.10
N PRO A 44 11.92 -0.02 2.60
CA PRO A 44 10.86 0.63 1.84
C PRO A 44 11.35 1.16 0.49
N ILE A 45 10.42 1.39 -0.44
CA ILE A 45 10.70 2.14 -1.66
C ILE A 45 11.13 3.55 -1.24
N GLN A 46 12.23 4.04 -1.82
CA GLN A 46 12.81 5.34 -1.44
C GLN A 46 12.99 6.27 -2.63
N TYR A 47 12.95 5.77 -3.86
CA TYR A 47 13.27 6.58 -5.03
C TYR A 47 12.39 6.28 -6.23
N ILE A 48 12.05 7.32 -6.98
CA ILE A 48 11.66 7.25 -8.39
C ILE A 48 12.94 7.44 -9.21
N VAL A 49 13.12 6.59 -10.21
CA VAL A 49 14.26 6.61 -11.14
C VAL A 49 13.75 6.81 -12.56
N LEU A 50 14.43 7.65 -13.32
CA LEU A 50 14.20 7.81 -14.75
C LEU A 50 15.44 7.36 -15.52
N GLY A 51 15.23 7.00 -16.78
CA GLY A 51 16.30 6.66 -17.69
C GLY A 51 15.95 6.98 -19.15
N SER A 52 16.79 6.54 -20.07
CA SER A 52 16.66 6.85 -21.51
C SER A 52 16.69 5.62 -22.42
N SER A 53 16.55 4.42 -21.87
CA SER A 53 16.31 3.21 -22.66
C SER A 53 14.89 3.20 -23.23
N ASN A 54 14.73 2.52 -24.36
CA ASN A 54 13.44 2.19 -24.97
C ASN A 54 13.23 0.67 -25.06
N ALA A 55 14.04 -0.12 -24.35
CA ALA A 55 13.93 -1.56 -24.32
C ALA A 55 12.66 -1.98 -23.58
N GLN A 56 11.81 -2.78 -24.23
CA GLN A 56 10.54 -3.22 -23.64
C GLN A 56 10.73 -3.82 -22.23
N PRO A 57 10.01 -3.32 -21.20
CA PRO A 57 10.09 -3.83 -19.84
C PRO A 57 9.78 -5.32 -19.75
N LYS A 58 10.55 -6.04 -18.93
CA LYS A 58 10.35 -7.47 -18.63
C LYS A 58 10.22 -7.66 -17.13
N LYS A 59 9.45 -8.67 -16.74
CA LYS A 59 9.31 -9.03 -15.31
C LYS A 59 10.64 -9.43 -14.65
N SER A 60 11.62 -9.89 -15.44
CA SER A 60 12.95 -10.27 -14.98
C SER A 60 13.91 -9.09 -14.82
N ASP A 61 13.50 -7.86 -15.12
CA ASP A 61 14.39 -6.70 -15.03
C ASP A 61 14.76 -6.43 -13.57
N ILE A 62 16.05 -6.17 -13.36
CA ILE A 62 16.62 -5.86 -12.05
C ILE A 62 17.18 -4.43 -11.98
N ASN A 63 17.30 -3.77 -13.14
CA ASN A 63 17.74 -2.39 -13.31
C ASN A 63 16.98 -1.76 -14.49
N LEU A 64 16.89 -0.42 -14.51
CA LEU A 64 16.55 0.31 -15.74
C LEU A 64 17.63 0.07 -16.81
N GLY A 65 17.26 0.22 -18.08
CA GLY A 65 18.19 0.01 -19.20
C GLY A 65 19.29 1.07 -19.28
N ASN A 66 18.97 2.32 -18.95
CA ASN A 66 19.92 3.43 -18.89
C ASN A 66 19.47 4.52 -17.91
N LEU A 67 19.67 4.29 -16.60
CA LEU A 67 19.34 5.25 -15.53
C LEU A 67 20.07 6.58 -15.71
N THR A 68 19.33 7.68 -15.68
CA THR A 68 19.84 9.05 -15.81
C THR A 68 19.69 9.87 -14.54
N VAL A 69 18.57 9.70 -13.83
CA VAL A 69 18.27 10.48 -12.62
C VAL A 69 17.54 9.61 -11.60
N LYS A 70 17.80 9.91 -10.32
CA LYS A 70 17.21 9.25 -9.16
C LYS A 70 16.81 10.32 -8.15
N LYS A 71 15.52 10.39 -7.80
CA LYS A 71 15.01 11.33 -6.78
C LYS A 71 14.37 10.59 -5.63
N ARG A 72 14.65 11.07 -4.43
CA ARG A 72 14.03 10.54 -3.22
C ARG A 72 12.56 10.90 -3.20
N VAL A 73 11.73 9.97 -2.76
CA VAL A 73 10.27 10.14 -2.71
C VAL A 73 9.80 10.53 -1.31
N VAL A 74 8.74 11.32 -1.28
CA VAL A 74 7.82 11.37 -0.14
C VAL A 74 6.81 10.24 -0.33
N THR A 75 6.62 9.40 0.69
CA THR A 75 5.65 8.29 0.63
C THR A 75 4.43 8.65 1.45
N VAL A 76 3.25 8.56 0.82
CA VAL A 76 1.95 8.76 1.44
C VAL A 76 1.14 7.48 1.29
N ALA A 77 0.59 6.98 2.40
CA ALA A 77 -0.38 5.90 2.35
C ALA A 77 -1.78 6.50 2.39
N ASP A 78 -2.55 6.32 1.32
CA ASP A 78 -3.98 6.59 1.32
C ASP A 78 -4.71 5.28 1.64
N LEU A 79 -5.15 5.19 2.90
CA LEU A 79 -5.87 4.02 3.35
C LEU A 79 -7.23 3.94 2.67
N GLU A 80 -7.96 5.05 2.46
CA GLU A 80 -9.32 5.07 1.89
C GLU A 80 -9.37 4.46 0.50
N THR A 81 -8.41 4.82 -0.35
CA THR A 81 -8.30 4.30 -1.72
C THR A 81 -7.41 3.06 -1.81
N LYS A 82 -6.79 2.62 -0.70
CA LYS A 82 -5.85 1.49 -0.60
C LYS A 82 -4.64 1.67 -1.51
N GLN A 83 -4.09 2.88 -1.51
CA GLN A 83 -3.00 3.27 -2.38
C GLN A 83 -1.76 3.65 -1.57
N ILE A 84 -0.61 3.29 -2.11
CA ILE A 84 0.66 3.90 -1.72
C ILE A 84 1.03 4.87 -2.83
N VAL A 85 1.12 6.15 -2.51
CA VAL A 85 1.53 7.20 -3.43
C VAL A 85 2.95 7.62 -3.09
N LEU A 86 3.81 7.61 -4.10
CA LEU A 86 5.18 8.07 -4.03
C LEU A 86 5.27 9.36 -4.84
N GLU A 87 5.80 10.42 -4.23
CA GLU A 87 5.87 11.73 -4.86
C GLU A 87 7.32 12.20 -4.91
N ALA A 88 7.77 12.67 -6.07
CA ALA A 88 9.06 13.32 -6.23
C ALA A 88 8.96 14.49 -7.22
N THR A 89 9.76 15.51 -6.98
CA THR A 89 9.90 16.66 -7.87
C THR A 89 11.22 16.56 -8.63
N PHE A 90 11.14 16.70 -9.94
CA PHE A 90 12.27 16.71 -10.88
C PHE A 90 12.36 18.08 -11.55
N GLU A 91 13.56 18.52 -11.90
CA GLU A 91 13.70 19.64 -12.81
C GLU A 91 13.33 19.20 -14.23
N ALA A 92 12.73 20.10 -15.02
CA ALA A 92 12.41 19.87 -16.44
C ALA A 92 13.61 19.32 -17.21
N SER A 93 14.81 19.84 -16.94
CA SER A 93 16.08 19.40 -17.54
C SER A 93 16.43 17.93 -17.26
N GLU A 94 16.00 17.38 -16.12
CA GLU A 94 16.24 15.99 -15.72
C GLU A 94 15.26 15.02 -16.38
N VAL A 95 14.07 15.51 -16.76
CA VAL A 95 12.99 14.73 -17.41
C VAL A 95 13.12 14.76 -18.94
N ILE A 96 13.65 15.85 -19.50
CA ILE A 96 13.87 15.94 -20.94
C ILE A 96 14.81 14.82 -21.39
N ASN A 97 14.44 14.15 -22.48
CA ASN A 97 15.08 12.98 -23.06
C ASN A 97 14.98 11.67 -22.28
N THR A 98 14.18 11.59 -21.21
CA THR A 98 13.87 10.31 -20.57
C THR A 98 12.81 9.55 -21.34
N SER A 99 12.85 8.22 -21.27
CA SER A 99 11.90 7.30 -21.93
C SER A 99 11.62 6.05 -21.10
N GLU A 100 12.16 5.94 -19.89
CA GLU A 100 11.86 4.86 -18.96
C GLU A 100 11.73 5.40 -17.55
N ILE A 101 10.96 4.70 -16.72
CA ILE A 101 10.72 5.02 -15.32
C ILE A 101 10.66 3.73 -14.50
N GLY A 102 11.12 3.83 -13.27
CA GLY A 102 10.90 2.79 -12.28
C GLY A 102 10.92 3.36 -10.87
N VAL A 103 10.75 2.47 -9.91
CA VAL A 103 11.00 2.78 -8.50
C VAL A 103 11.93 1.75 -7.88
N VAL A 104 12.78 2.23 -6.98
CA VAL A 104 13.79 1.42 -6.31
C VAL A 104 13.78 1.64 -4.80
N THR A 105 14.24 0.62 -4.08
CA THR A 105 14.56 0.73 -2.64
C THR A 105 15.85 1.53 -2.42
N ASP A 106 16.28 1.68 -1.17
CA ASP A 106 17.60 2.25 -0.86
C ASP A 106 18.79 1.39 -1.29
N GLU A 107 18.59 0.08 -1.37
CA GLU A 107 19.54 -0.92 -1.86
C GLU A 107 19.47 -1.11 -3.39
N ASP A 108 18.85 -0.18 -4.12
CA ASP A 108 18.75 -0.20 -5.59
C ASP A 108 18.00 -1.41 -6.18
N LEU A 109 17.15 -2.06 -5.39
CA LEU A 109 16.29 -3.13 -5.90
C LEU A 109 15.15 -2.54 -6.74
N LEU A 110 15.08 -2.89 -8.03
CA LEU A 110 14.04 -2.45 -8.96
C LEU A 110 12.70 -3.17 -8.72
N ILE A 111 11.70 -2.38 -8.34
CA ILE A 111 10.35 -2.86 -8.00
C ILE A 111 9.41 -2.81 -9.20
N SER A 112 9.50 -1.75 -9.99
CA SER A 112 8.69 -1.57 -11.18
C SER A 112 9.49 -0.93 -12.30
N HIS A 113 9.02 -1.18 -13.52
CA HIS A 113 9.64 -0.68 -14.73
C HIS A 113 8.55 -0.38 -15.76
N ASP A 114 8.65 0.77 -16.41
CA ASP A 114 7.94 1.05 -17.64
C ASP A 114 8.78 1.87 -18.63
N VAL A 115 8.38 1.81 -19.90
CA VAL A 115 8.94 2.63 -20.99
C VAL A 115 7.81 3.43 -21.64
N TYR A 116 8.09 4.69 -21.94
CA TYR A 116 7.16 5.63 -22.55
C TYR A 116 7.80 6.37 -23.73
N GLU A 117 6.96 7.13 -24.46
CA GLU A 117 7.47 7.98 -25.53
C GLU A 117 8.44 9.02 -24.97
N LYS A 118 9.63 9.10 -25.59
CA LYS A 118 10.70 9.98 -25.13
C LYS A 118 10.20 11.42 -24.92
N ILE A 119 10.30 11.91 -23.69
CA ILE A 119 9.86 13.27 -23.35
C ILE A 119 10.78 14.26 -24.04
N SER A 120 10.20 15.09 -24.91
CA SER A 120 10.89 16.18 -25.57
C SER A 120 10.41 17.53 -25.02
N ASN A 121 11.06 18.63 -25.42
CA ASN A 121 10.65 19.97 -24.98
C ASN A 121 9.18 20.30 -25.30
N SER A 122 8.57 19.66 -26.31
CA SER A 122 7.17 19.92 -26.67
C SER A 122 6.15 19.30 -25.72
N PHE A 123 6.57 18.35 -24.86
CA PHE A 123 5.72 17.76 -23.83
C PHE A 123 5.58 18.71 -22.62
N LEU A 124 6.56 19.59 -22.43
CA LEU A 124 6.61 20.50 -21.30
C LEU A 124 5.99 21.85 -21.69
N GLU A 125 5.32 22.48 -20.74
CA GLU A 125 4.82 23.85 -20.94
C GLU A 125 5.98 24.84 -21.02
N ASP A 126 7.00 24.62 -20.17
CA ASP A 126 8.24 25.36 -20.13
C ASP A 126 9.42 24.37 -20.05
N SER A 127 10.50 24.65 -20.79
CA SER A 127 11.74 23.87 -20.72
C SER A 127 12.55 24.12 -19.43
N VAL A 128 11.97 24.85 -18.48
CA VAL A 128 12.51 25.20 -17.17
C VAL A 128 11.40 25.05 -16.13
N GLY A 129 11.77 24.73 -14.88
CA GLY A 129 10.83 24.57 -13.77
C GLY A 129 10.64 23.12 -13.33
N ASP A 130 9.67 22.92 -12.45
CA ASP A 130 9.49 21.67 -11.71
C ASP A 130 8.44 20.76 -12.36
N VAL A 131 8.79 19.50 -12.53
CA VAL A 131 7.90 18.41 -12.94
C VAL A 131 7.66 17.52 -11.72
N ASN A 132 6.41 17.50 -11.24
CA ASN A 132 5.99 16.62 -10.17
C ASN A 132 5.62 15.26 -10.74
N VAL A 133 6.26 14.22 -10.23
CA VAL A 133 6.01 12.84 -10.63
C VAL A 133 5.38 12.10 -9.46
N THR A 134 4.19 11.57 -9.69
CA THR A 134 3.50 10.69 -8.73
C THR A 134 3.52 9.27 -9.23
N TYR A 135 3.81 8.32 -8.35
CA TYR A 135 3.84 6.88 -8.62
C TYR A 135 2.96 6.16 -7.61
N THR A 136 1.89 5.53 -8.08
CA THR A 136 0.83 4.98 -7.24
C THR A 136 0.79 3.47 -7.35
N PHE A 137 0.81 2.77 -6.21
CA PHE A 137 0.55 1.34 -6.11
C PHE A 137 -0.82 1.09 -5.52
N GLU A 138 -1.71 0.48 -6.29
CA GLU A 138 -3.03 0.07 -5.81
C GLU A 138 -2.95 -1.34 -5.22
N LEU A 139 -3.28 -1.46 -3.93
CA LEU A 139 -3.42 -2.73 -3.25
C LEU A 139 -4.88 -3.20 -3.39
N THR A 140 -5.13 -3.99 -4.43
CA THR A 140 -6.47 -4.54 -4.73
C THR A 140 -6.99 -5.49 -3.63
N THR A 141 -6.14 -5.92 -2.71
CA THR A 141 -6.48 -6.79 -1.58
C THR A 141 -6.03 -6.18 -0.25
N GLY A 142 -6.95 -6.10 0.72
CA GLY A 142 -6.74 -5.55 2.07
C GLY A 142 -7.98 -4.82 2.56
N SER A 143 -8.37 -4.97 3.83
CA SER A 143 -9.42 -4.14 4.46
C SER A 143 -8.78 -2.99 5.22
N ILE A 144 -9.34 -1.79 5.09
CA ILE A 144 -8.99 -0.67 5.97
C ILE A 144 -9.64 -0.97 7.29
N ARG A 145 -8.81 -1.20 8.30
CA ARG A 145 -9.29 -1.42 9.65
C ARG A 145 -9.37 -0.06 10.34
N LYS A 146 -10.59 0.43 10.52
CA LYS A 146 -10.87 1.60 11.36
C LYS A 146 -10.63 1.28 12.83
N ASP A 147 -10.59 2.30 13.67
CA ASP A 147 -10.54 2.07 15.12
C ASP A 147 -11.82 1.34 15.59
N PHE A 148 -11.63 0.50 16.60
CA PHE A 148 -12.73 -0.08 17.35
C PHE A 148 -13.49 1.02 18.08
N ASN A 149 -14.81 0.89 18.07
CA ASN A 149 -15.74 1.74 18.78
C ASN A 149 -16.27 1.01 20.00
N LYS A 150 -16.40 1.69 21.14
CA LYS A 150 -17.05 1.09 22.30
C LYS A 150 -18.54 0.86 22.01
N VAL A 151 -19.07 -0.31 22.38
CA VAL A 151 -20.51 -0.55 22.30
C VAL A 151 -21.21 0.22 23.40
N VAL A 152 -22.27 0.94 23.05
CA VAL A 152 -23.09 1.69 24.02
C VAL A 152 -23.72 0.70 25.01
N ASP A 153 -23.73 1.04 26.29
CA ASP A 153 -24.26 0.24 27.41
C ASP A 153 -23.51 -1.07 27.73
N LYS A 154 -22.30 -1.27 27.18
CA LYS A 154 -21.42 -2.40 27.49
C LYS A 154 -20.05 -1.92 27.98
N SER A 155 -19.54 -2.53 29.05
CA SER A 155 -18.35 -2.04 29.74
C SER A 155 -17.07 -2.39 29.00
N TYR A 156 -17.02 -3.59 28.41
CA TYR A 156 -15.81 -4.17 27.82
C TYR A 156 -15.98 -4.66 26.39
N THR A 157 -17.14 -4.43 25.79
CA THR A 157 -17.40 -4.79 24.40
C THR A 157 -17.08 -3.63 23.46
N TYR A 158 -16.24 -3.91 22.46
CA TYR A 158 -15.91 -3.00 21.38
C TYR A 158 -16.29 -3.60 20.04
N TRP A 159 -16.51 -2.77 19.03
CA TRP A 159 -16.91 -3.23 17.71
C TRP A 159 -16.21 -2.46 16.58
N ILE A 160 -16.08 -3.13 15.44
CA ILE A 160 -15.57 -2.56 14.20
C ILE A 160 -16.35 -3.14 13.02
N ALA A 161 -16.54 -2.35 11.97
CA ALA A 161 -17.00 -2.86 10.68
C ALA A 161 -15.91 -3.73 10.05
N GLU A 162 -16.26 -4.98 9.71
CA GLU A 162 -15.40 -5.94 9.03
C GLU A 162 -16.19 -6.60 7.87
N PRO A 163 -15.99 -6.14 6.62
CA PRO A 163 -16.77 -6.62 5.48
C PRO A 163 -16.50 -8.09 5.16
N SER A 164 -15.27 -8.56 5.41
CA SER A 164 -14.86 -9.95 5.18
C SER A 164 -15.30 -10.85 6.32
N MET A 165 -15.46 -12.16 6.06
CA MET A 165 -15.94 -13.07 7.11
C MET A 165 -14.82 -13.33 8.11
N VAL A 166 -15.00 -12.92 9.38
CA VAL A 166 -14.02 -13.20 10.43
C VAL A 166 -14.03 -14.70 10.79
N VAL A 167 -12.85 -15.29 10.85
CA VAL A 167 -12.62 -16.69 11.21
C VAL A 167 -11.70 -16.88 12.41
N GLY A 168 -11.02 -15.82 12.85
CA GLY A 168 -10.16 -15.84 14.02
C GLY A 168 -9.85 -14.44 14.51
N VAL A 169 -9.60 -14.31 15.82
CA VAL A 169 -9.05 -13.10 16.43
C VAL A 169 -7.98 -13.53 17.43
N THR A 170 -6.82 -12.89 17.39
CA THR A 170 -5.68 -13.17 18.30
C THR A 170 -5.10 -11.85 18.82
N GLU A 171 -4.56 -11.87 20.04
CA GLU A 171 -3.71 -10.78 20.54
C GLU A 171 -2.27 -10.99 20.09
N ARG A 172 -1.60 -9.92 19.67
CA ARG A 172 -0.18 -10.00 19.33
C ARG A 172 0.62 -10.41 20.58
N ASN A 173 1.39 -11.49 20.46
CA ASN A 173 2.31 -12.04 21.48
C ASN A 173 1.71 -12.93 22.59
N THR A 174 0.48 -13.43 22.48
CA THR A 174 -0.11 -14.30 23.54
C THR A 174 -0.31 -15.76 23.14
N ASP A 175 -0.01 -16.18 21.91
CA ASP A 175 -0.28 -17.51 21.33
C ASP A 175 -1.72 -18.04 21.56
N SER A 176 -2.61 -17.18 22.05
CA SER A 176 -3.93 -17.51 22.54
C SER A 176 -4.96 -16.79 21.68
N GLY A 177 -5.68 -17.58 20.88
CA GLY A 177 -6.82 -17.08 20.12
C GLY A 177 -8.00 -16.75 21.03
N TYR A 178 -8.74 -15.71 20.68
CA TYR A 178 -10.02 -15.42 21.31
C TYR A 178 -11.04 -16.51 21.00
N ARG A 179 -11.92 -16.74 21.98
CA ARG A 179 -13.04 -17.65 21.82
C ARG A 179 -14.12 -17.01 20.96
N CYS A 180 -14.53 -17.69 19.89
CA CYS A 180 -15.74 -17.31 19.15
C CYS A 180 -16.97 -17.61 20.01
N VAL A 181 -17.85 -16.63 20.18
CA VAL A 181 -19.13 -16.73 20.87
C VAL A 181 -20.27 -16.29 19.94
N ASP A 182 -21.51 -16.62 20.29
CA ASP A 182 -22.63 -16.55 19.35
C ASP A 182 -23.43 -15.24 19.39
N SER A 183 -23.06 -14.29 20.25
CA SER A 183 -23.76 -12.99 20.38
C SER A 183 -22.91 -11.90 21.02
N VAL A 184 -23.32 -10.64 20.84
CA VAL A 184 -22.71 -9.48 21.50
C VAL A 184 -22.86 -9.55 23.03
N ASP A 185 -23.96 -10.12 23.53
CA ASP A 185 -24.16 -10.32 24.97
C ASP A 185 -23.18 -11.34 25.54
N ALA A 186 -22.89 -12.41 24.80
CA ALA A 186 -21.88 -13.38 25.19
C ALA A 186 -20.46 -12.78 25.18
N VAL A 187 -20.18 -11.83 24.28
CA VAL A 187 -18.90 -11.10 24.25
C VAL A 187 -18.70 -10.31 25.54
N GLU A 188 -19.71 -9.57 26.00
CA GLU A 188 -19.60 -8.73 27.20
C GLU A 188 -19.18 -9.49 28.46
N VAL A 189 -19.65 -10.73 28.62
CA VAL A 189 -19.37 -11.54 29.83
C VAL A 189 -18.20 -12.50 29.68
N THR A 190 -17.65 -12.66 28.47
CA THR A 190 -16.57 -13.62 28.20
C THR A 190 -15.30 -12.88 27.82
N VAL A 191 -14.38 -12.74 28.78
CA VAL A 191 -13.04 -12.17 28.56
C VAL A 191 -12.30 -12.97 27.48
N GLY A 192 -11.61 -12.28 26.55
CA GLY A 192 -10.89 -12.92 25.46
C GLY A 192 -11.81 -13.61 24.45
N SER A 193 -12.89 -12.94 24.06
CA SER A 193 -13.87 -13.47 23.13
C SER A 193 -14.19 -12.52 21.98
N TYR A 194 -14.77 -13.08 20.92
CA TYR A 194 -15.27 -12.31 19.79
C TYR A 194 -16.56 -12.88 19.22
N TYR A 195 -17.35 -12.03 18.58
CA TYR A 195 -18.52 -12.41 17.80
C TYR A 195 -18.52 -11.64 16.48
N TYR A 196 -18.73 -12.34 15.37
CA TYR A 196 -18.90 -11.71 14.06
C TYR A 196 -20.36 -11.81 13.60
N SER A 197 -21.02 -10.66 13.51
CA SER A 197 -22.37 -10.55 12.99
C SER A 197 -22.35 -10.55 11.47
N ARG A 198 -22.83 -11.65 10.86
CA ARG A 198 -22.90 -11.78 9.40
C ARG A 198 -23.87 -10.79 8.75
N SER A 199 -24.91 -10.37 9.48
CA SER A 199 -25.94 -9.45 9.00
C SER A 199 -25.45 -8.01 8.98
N SER A 200 -24.85 -7.55 10.07
CA SER A 200 -24.35 -6.17 10.19
C SER A 200 -22.90 -6.00 9.72
N LYS A 201 -22.19 -7.10 9.43
CA LYS A 201 -20.77 -7.09 9.07
C LYS A 201 -19.90 -6.40 10.13
N ASN A 202 -20.24 -6.62 11.41
CA ASN A 202 -19.49 -6.09 12.54
C ASN A 202 -18.81 -7.22 13.30
N LEU A 203 -17.55 -7.01 13.64
CA LEU A 203 -16.83 -7.79 14.63
C LEU A 203 -16.95 -7.11 15.98
N TYR A 204 -17.34 -7.87 16.99
CA TYR A 204 -17.39 -7.47 18.39
C TYR A 204 -16.30 -8.22 19.16
N VAL A 205 -15.60 -7.54 20.07
CA VAL A 205 -14.49 -8.12 20.85
C VAL A 205 -14.56 -7.71 22.32
N HIS A 206 -14.06 -8.60 23.18
CA HIS A 206 -13.74 -8.35 24.57
C HIS A 206 -12.30 -8.80 24.80
N THR A 207 -11.40 -7.85 25.09
CA THR A 207 -9.96 -8.10 25.22
C THR A 207 -9.63 -8.93 26.44
N THR A 208 -8.47 -9.61 26.48
CA THR A 208 -8.08 -10.41 27.66
C THR A 208 -7.77 -9.56 28.90
N ARG A 209 -7.51 -8.27 28.69
CA ARG A 209 -7.11 -7.30 29.71
C ARG A 209 -8.20 -6.28 30.06
N ASN A 210 -9.41 -6.45 29.52
CA ASN A 210 -10.53 -5.52 29.70
C ASN A 210 -10.17 -4.07 29.26
N SER A 211 -9.23 -3.95 28.33
CA SER A 211 -8.67 -2.71 27.79
C SER A 211 -9.21 -2.41 26.39
N ASP A 212 -8.93 -1.19 25.91
CA ASP A 212 -9.28 -0.78 24.55
C ASP A 212 -8.48 -1.61 23.51
N PRO A 213 -9.15 -2.32 22.58
CA PRO A 213 -8.46 -3.12 21.56
C PRO A 213 -7.61 -2.28 20.59
N ASN A 214 -7.82 -0.96 20.50
CA ASN A 214 -6.97 -0.07 19.71
C ASN A 214 -5.54 0.03 20.25
N VAL A 215 -5.30 -0.31 21.53
CA VAL A 215 -3.95 -0.34 22.12
C VAL A 215 -3.32 -1.74 22.22
N GLU A 216 -4.11 -2.80 22.10
CA GLU A 216 -3.67 -4.20 22.28
C GLU A 216 -3.22 -4.90 20.98
N ASN A 217 -3.20 -4.19 19.83
CA ASN A 217 -2.77 -4.71 18.52
C ASN A 217 -3.37 -6.09 18.17
N LEU A 218 -4.70 -6.14 18.03
CA LEU A 218 -5.40 -7.39 17.65
C LEU A 218 -5.12 -7.78 16.19
N ILE A 219 -4.93 -9.06 15.93
CA ILE A 219 -4.91 -9.65 14.59
C ILE A 219 -6.29 -10.27 14.33
N ILE A 220 -6.94 -9.92 13.21
CA ILE A 220 -8.18 -10.56 12.74
C ILE A 220 -7.83 -11.40 11.53
N GLU A 221 -8.24 -12.65 11.55
CA GLU A 221 -8.19 -13.56 10.41
C GLU A 221 -9.53 -13.53 9.69
N THR A 222 -9.53 -13.35 8.37
CA THR A 222 -10.74 -13.29 7.54
C THR A 222 -10.69 -14.25 6.36
N LYS A 223 -11.85 -14.69 5.88
CA LYS A 223 -12.04 -15.44 4.61
C LYS A 223 -12.69 -14.59 3.54
#